data_AF-A0A0H2LSQ6-F1
#
_entry.id   AF-A0A0H2LSQ6-F1
#
_cell.length_a   1.000
_cell.length_b   1.000
_cell.length_c   1.000
_cell.angle_alpha   90.00
_cell.angle_beta   90.00
_cell.angle_gamma   90.00
#
_symmetry.space_group_name_H-M   'P 1'
#
loop_
_entity.id
_entity.type
_entity.pdbx_description
1 polymer ?
#
loop_
_entity_poly.entity_id
_entity_poly.type
_entity_poly.pdbx_seq_one_letter_code
_entity_poly.pdbx_strand_id
1 'polypeptide(L)'
;MTACSIHIRPAATAGIRVKWIGWLLIAWLIAAAPAEVAWAGSPFATGANATQQQLVAILTPLAAVAVMVSGAMAWFGRLSWWWMVAVVIGTVLVFGGPQIVSWIRGLFGV
;
A
#
# COMPACT_ATOMS: atom_id res chain seq x y z
N MET A 1 66.70 -31.61 -41.04
CA MET A 1 65.23 -31.74 -41.17
C MET A 1 64.62 -31.42 -39.82
N THR A 2 63.74 -30.42 -39.81
CA THR A 2 63.42 -29.48 -38.73
C THR A 2 62.40 -30.03 -37.72
N ALA A 3 62.66 -29.85 -36.43
CA ALA A 3 61.73 -30.17 -35.35
C ALA A 3 60.68 -29.05 -35.16
N CYS A 4 59.41 -29.40 -35.27
CA CYS A 4 58.27 -28.51 -35.06
C CYS A 4 57.92 -28.46 -33.57
N SER A 5 58.22 -27.35 -32.89
CA SER A 5 57.91 -27.14 -31.47
C SER A 5 56.50 -26.58 -31.32
N ILE A 6 55.57 -27.39 -30.81
CA ILE A 6 54.21 -26.98 -30.43
C ILE A 6 54.26 -26.13 -29.16
N HIS A 7 53.88 -24.86 -29.29
CA HIS A 7 53.82 -23.90 -28.19
C HIS A 7 52.36 -23.74 -27.74
N ILE A 8 51.99 -24.38 -26.63
CA ILE A 8 50.64 -24.31 -26.05
C ILE A 8 50.56 -23.02 -25.21
N ARG A 9 49.68 -22.08 -25.61
CA ARG A 9 49.43 -20.84 -24.85
C ARG A 9 48.49 -21.13 -23.67
N PRO A 10 48.80 -20.71 -22.43
CA PRO A 10 47.95 -20.98 -21.27
C PRO A 10 46.70 -20.10 -21.27
N ALA A 11 45.52 -20.72 -21.13
CA ALA A 11 44.19 -20.11 -21.13
C ALA A 11 43.83 -19.37 -19.82
N ALA A 12 44.78 -18.66 -19.19
CA ALA A 12 44.58 -18.07 -17.86
C ALA A 12 43.79 -16.74 -17.86
N THR A 13 43.62 -16.08 -19.02
CA THR A 13 42.98 -14.75 -19.11
C THR A 13 41.46 -14.77 -19.19
N ALA A 14 40.84 -15.95 -19.36
CA ALA A 14 39.39 -16.06 -19.54
C ALA A 14 38.59 -15.86 -18.23
N GLY A 15 39.14 -16.28 -17.08
CA GLY A 15 38.40 -16.25 -15.81
C GLY A 15 38.14 -14.85 -15.25
N ILE A 16 39.06 -13.90 -15.47
CA ILE A 16 38.92 -12.52 -14.99
C ILE A 16 37.81 -11.80 -15.77
N ARG A 17 37.76 -11.93 -17.10
CA ARG A 17 36.74 -11.26 -17.91
C ARG A 17 35.33 -11.80 -17.64
N VAL A 18 35.20 -13.11 -17.39
CA VAL A 18 33.92 -13.75 -17.04
C VAL A 18 33.39 -13.29 -15.67
N LYS A 19 34.27 -13.14 -14.66
CA LYS A 19 33.86 -12.58 -13.36
C LYS A 19 33.32 -11.16 -13.48
N TRP A 20 34.01 -10.29 -14.23
CA TRP A 20 33.60 -8.90 -14.41
C TRP A 20 32.28 -8.78 -15.17
N ILE A 21 32.08 -9.60 -16.21
CA ILE A 21 30.79 -9.70 -16.91
C ILE A 21 29.68 -10.19 -15.97
N GLY A 22 29.96 -11.17 -15.11
CA GLY A 22 29.00 -11.62 -14.09
C GLY A 22 28.57 -10.49 -13.13
N TRP A 23 29.53 -9.70 -12.64
CA TRP A 23 29.24 -8.55 -11.76
C TRP A 23 28.44 -7.45 -12.47
N LEU A 24 28.74 -7.18 -13.74
CA LEU A 24 27.99 -6.20 -14.54
C LEU A 24 26.55 -6.65 -14.80
N LEU A 25 26.32 -7.94 -15.05
CA LEU A 25 24.99 -8.50 -15.22
C LEU A 25 24.16 -8.43 -13.93
N ILE A 26 24.77 -8.71 -12.77
CA ILE A 26 24.11 -8.57 -11.47
C ILE A 26 23.75 -7.11 -11.18
N ALA A 27 24.67 -6.18 -11.43
CA ALA A 27 24.40 -4.75 -11.25
C ALA A 27 23.29 -4.25 -12.18
N TRP A 28 23.27 -4.72 -13.43
CA TRP A 28 22.20 -4.42 -14.38
C TRP A 28 20.86 -5.01 -13.93
N LEU A 29 20.84 -6.23 -13.39
CA LEU A 29 19.63 -6.87 -12.87
C LEU A 29 19.05 -6.11 -11.67
N ILE A 30 19.91 -5.57 -10.79
CA ILE A 30 19.50 -4.77 -9.63
C ILE A 30 19.00 -3.39 -10.08
N ALA A 31 19.62 -2.78 -11.08
CA ALA A 31 19.18 -1.50 -11.63
C ALA A 31 17.91 -1.61 -12.49
N ALA A 32 17.70 -2.75 -13.14
CA ALA A 32 16.50 -3.09 -13.91
C ALA A 32 15.38 -3.68 -13.03
N ALA A 33 15.66 -3.94 -11.75
CA ALA A 33 14.63 -4.34 -10.80
C ALA A 33 13.60 -3.20 -10.71
N PRO A 34 12.32 -3.48 -10.95
CA PRO A 34 11.33 -2.43 -11.02
C PRO A 34 11.19 -1.82 -9.61
N ALA A 35 11.24 -0.48 -9.52
CA ALA A 35 11.26 0.26 -8.26
C ALA A 35 10.07 -0.06 -7.33
N GLU A 36 9.01 -0.61 -7.89
CA GLU A 36 7.83 -1.17 -7.23
C GLU A 36 8.16 -2.33 -6.26
N VAL A 37 9.23 -3.10 -6.43
CA VAL A 37 9.65 -4.14 -5.47
C VAL A 37 10.33 -3.53 -4.24
N ALA A 38 10.99 -2.38 -4.39
CA ALA A 38 11.61 -1.65 -3.27
C ALA A 38 10.59 -0.86 -2.43
N TRP A 39 9.40 -0.57 -3.00
CA TRP A 39 8.29 0.15 -2.37
C TRP A 39 7.01 -0.69 -2.29
N ALA A 40 7.14 -2.02 -2.25
CA ALA A 40 5.98 -2.89 -2.06
C ALA A 40 5.44 -2.65 -0.64
N GLY A 41 4.42 -1.79 -0.53
CA GLY A 41 3.69 -1.56 0.72
C GLY A 41 3.23 -2.89 1.32
N SER A 42 3.13 -2.96 2.65
CA SER A 42 2.85 -4.24 3.31
C SER A 42 1.54 -4.84 2.77
N PRO A 43 1.49 -6.15 2.46
CA PRO A 43 0.26 -6.80 1.98
C PRO A 43 -0.89 -6.67 2.99
N PHE A 44 -0.57 -6.46 4.27
CA PHE A 44 -1.53 -6.15 5.32
C PHE A 44 -2.12 -4.74 5.23
N ALA A 45 -1.35 -3.75 4.77
CA ALA A 45 -1.88 -2.41 4.52
C ALA A 45 -2.89 -2.44 3.36
N THR A 46 -2.62 -3.19 2.30
CA THR A 46 -3.56 -3.34 1.17
C THR A 46 -4.84 -4.06 1.63
N GLY A 47 -4.70 -5.16 2.37
CA GLY A 47 -5.86 -5.89 2.92
C GLY A 47 -6.69 -5.06 3.90
N ALA A 48 -6.05 -4.31 4.81
CA ALA A 48 -6.73 -3.46 5.79
C ALA A 48 -7.46 -2.27 5.14
N ASN A 49 -6.87 -1.66 4.11
CA ASN A 49 -7.55 -0.61 3.35
C ASN A 49 -8.75 -1.16 2.58
N ALA A 50 -8.63 -2.35 1.98
CA ALA A 50 -9.73 -2.99 1.27
C ALA A 50 -10.91 -3.31 2.20
N THR A 51 -10.65 -3.87 3.39
CA THR A 51 -11.72 -4.14 4.36
C THR A 51 -12.34 -2.87 4.92
N GLN A 52 -11.56 -1.81 5.13
CA GLN A 52 -12.08 -0.51 5.56
C GLN A 52 -13.01 0.10 4.50
N GLN A 53 -12.61 0.11 3.23
CA GLN A 53 -13.43 0.62 2.13
C GLN A 53 -14.73 -0.17 1.98
N GLN A 54 -14.65 -1.50 2.09
CA GLN A 54 -15.80 -2.37 1.96
C GLN A 54 -16.77 -2.22 3.13
N LEU A 55 -16.26 -2.08 4.36
CA LEU A 55 -17.08 -1.80 5.54
C LEU A 55 -17.79 -0.45 5.41
N VAL A 56 -17.08 0.61 5.00
CA VAL A 56 -17.68 1.94 4.80
C VAL A 56 -18.74 1.90 3.70
N ALA A 57 -18.51 1.18 2.60
CA ALA A 57 -19.48 1.03 1.52
C ALA A 57 -20.80 0.40 2.00
N ILE A 58 -20.73 -0.56 2.93
CA ILE A 58 -21.91 -1.21 3.51
C ILE A 58 -22.56 -0.34 4.60
N LEU A 59 -21.76 0.34 5.42
CA LEU A 59 -22.27 1.17 6.53
C LEU A 59 -22.88 2.49 6.07
N THR A 60 -22.41 3.07 4.96
CA THR A 60 -22.90 4.36 4.45
C THR A 60 -24.42 4.40 4.26
N PRO A 61 -25.04 3.45 3.51
CA PRO A 61 -26.50 3.43 3.37
C PRO A 61 -27.21 3.16 4.69
N LEU A 62 -26.63 2.33 5.57
CA LEU A 62 -27.23 2.03 6.88
C LEU A 62 -27.26 3.27 7.79
N ALA A 63 -26.18 4.05 7.81
CA ALA A 63 -26.08 5.29 8.55
C ALA A 63 -27.07 6.34 8.03
N ALA A 64 -27.22 6.46 6.71
CA ALA A 64 -28.20 7.35 6.11
C ALA A 64 -29.64 7.01 6.58
N VAL A 65 -30.00 5.72 6.55
CA VAL A 65 -31.30 5.26 7.05
C VAL A 65 -31.45 5.53 8.55
N ALA A 66 -30.41 5.27 9.36
CA ALA A 66 -30.46 5.52 10.79
C ALA A 66 -30.68 7.01 11.11
N VAL A 67 -30.02 7.92 10.40
CA VAL A 67 -30.22 9.37 10.52
C VAL A 67 -31.64 9.77 10.10
N MET A 68 -32.12 9.28 8.96
CA MET A 68 -33.49 9.59 8.49
C MET A 68 -34.55 9.12 9.49
N VAL A 69 -34.42 7.89 9.98
CA VAL A 69 -35.37 7.26 10.89
C VAL A 69 -35.35 7.94 12.26
N SER A 70 -34.17 8.16 12.85
CA SER A 70 -34.07 8.88 14.13
C SER A 70 -34.58 10.32 14.01
N GLY A 71 -34.44 10.97 12.85
CA GLY A 71 -34.90 12.35 12.62
C GLY A 71 -36.41 12.42 12.54
N ALA A 72 -37.01 11.49 11.81
CA ALA A 72 -38.45 11.32 11.79
C ALA A 72 -39.00 11.03 13.19
N MET A 73 -38.38 10.11 13.95
CA MET A 73 -38.85 9.78 15.31
C MET A 73 -38.69 10.95 16.30
N ALA A 74 -37.63 11.74 16.18
CA ALA A 74 -37.43 12.94 17.00
C ALA A 74 -38.48 14.01 16.69
N TRP A 75 -38.86 14.16 15.41
CA TRP A 75 -39.91 15.08 14.98
C TRP A 75 -41.28 14.75 15.59
N PHE A 76 -41.63 13.46 15.64
CA PHE A 76 -42.88 13.00 16.27
C PHE A 76 -42.81 12.97 17.80
N GLY A 77 -41.75 13.52 18.41
CA GLY A 77 -41.57 13.55 19.87
C GLY A 77 -41.36 12.17 20.50
N ARG A 78 -41.12 11.12 19.70
CA ARG A 78 -40.91 9.74 20.18
C ARG A 78 -39.45 9.47 20.55
N LEU A 79 -38.54 10.33 20.12
CA LEU A 79 -37.10 10.27 20.41
C LEU A 79 -36.63 11.63 20.93
N SER A 80 -35.83 11.66 21.99
CA SER A 80 -35.21 12.92 22.45
C SER A 80 -34.23 13.46 21.40
N TRP A 81 -34.18 14.78 21.23
CA TRP A 81 -33.17 15.46 20.42
C TRP A 81 -31.73 15.11 20.82
N TRP A 82 -31.50 14.73 22.08
CA TRP A 82 -30.20 14.24 22.54
C TRP A 82 -29.76 12.94 21.87
N TRP A 83 -30.71 12.05 21.54
CA TRP A 83 -30.39 10.84 20.79
C TRP A 83 -30.00 11.18 19.35
N MET A 84 -30.56 12.24 18.78
CA MET A 84 -30.16 12.75 17.47
C MET A 84 -28.70 13.21 17.45
N VAL A 85 -28.28 13.92 18.50
CA VAL A 85 -26.87 14.33 18.67
C VAL A 85 -25.94 13.11 18.75
N ALA A 86 -26.34 12.07 19.50
CA ALA A 86 -25.57 10.82 19.59
C ALA A 86 -25.42 10.13 18.22
N VAL A 87 -26.49 10.12 17.40
CA VAL A 87 -26.43 9.56 16.03
C VAL A 87 -25.47 10.35 15.15
N VAL A 88 -25.51 11.68 15.20
CA VAL A 88 -24.59 12.54 14.43
C VAL A 88 -23.14 12.31 14.86
N ILE A 89 -22.86 12.31 16.16
CA ILE A 89 -21.52 12.05 16.69
C ILE A 89 -21.04 10.65 16.28
N GLY A 90 -21.88 9.62 16.42
CA GLY A 90 -21.55 8.26 16.01
C GLY A 90 -21.21 8.16 14.52
N THR A 91 -21.94 8.88 13.66
CA THR A 91 -21.68 8.94 12.22
C THR A 91 -20.31 9.58 11.94
N VAL A 92 -19.99 10.71 12.57
CA VAL A 92 -18.68 11.36 12.43
C VAL A 92 -17.54 10.46 12.90
N LEU A 93 -17.72 9.70 13.99
CA LEU A 93 -16.70 8.78 14.49
C LEU A 93 -16.46 7.60 13.53
N VAL A 94 -17.50 7.08 12.88
CA VAL A 94 -17.39 5.93 11.95
C VAL A 94 -16.77 6.36 10.61
N PHE A 95 -17.20 7.48 10.05
CA PHE A 95 -16.79 7.90 8.70
C PHE A 95 -15.66 8.92 8.67
N GLY A 96 -15.39 9.61 9.79
CA GLY A 96 -14.34 10.63 9.87
C GLY A 96 -12.93 10.08 10.01
N GLY A 97 -12.76 8.81 10.42
CA GLY A 97 -11.46 8.19 10.65
C GLY A 97 -10.45 8.37 9.51
N PRO A 98 -10.78 7.98 8.26
CA PRO A 98 -9.87 8.14 7.12
C PRO A 98 -9.47 9.60 6.84
N GLN A 99 -10.43 10.53 6.99
CA GLN A 99 -10.21 11.96 6.77
C GLN A 99 -9.32 12.57 7.85
N ILE A 100 -9.51 12.20 9.11
CA ILE A 100 -8.66 12.63 10.23
C ILE A 100 -7.23 12.12 10.05
N VAL A 101 -7.06 10.85 9.64
CA VAL A 101 -5.74 10.28 9.37
C VAL A 101 -5.03 10.99 8.22
N SER A 102 -5.77 11.41 7.19
CA SER A 102 -5.24 12.23 6.10
C SER A 102 -4.71 13.58 6.58
N TRP A 103 -5.46 14.26 7.46
CA TRP A 103 -5.01 15.52 8.05
C TRP A 103 -3.75 15.35 8.90
N ILE A 104 -3.72 14.33 9.75
CA ILE A 104 -2.56 14.03 10.60
C ILE A 104 -1.32 13.78 9.74
N ARG A 105 -1.45 12.95 8.70
CA ARG A 105 -0.35 12.65 7.77
C ARG A 105 0.11 13.88 6.99
N GLY A 106 -0.83 14.71 6.53
CA GLY A 106 -0.54 16.00 5.90
C GLY A 106 0.23 16.97 6.80
N LEU A 107 -0.05 16.97 8.11
CA LEU A 107 0.71 17.78 9.09
C LEU A 107 2.14 17.27 9.31
N PHE A 108 2.39 15.97 9.10
CA PHE A 108 3.71 15.34 9.23
C PHE A 108 4.45 15.16 7.89
N GLY A 109 3.87 15.60 6.77
CA GLY A 109 4.50 15.55 5.44
C GLY A 109 4.71 14.14 4.89
N VAL A 110 3.91 13.16 5.34
CA VAL A 110 3.95 11.75 4.92
C VAL A 110 2.67 11.30 4.23
#